data_AF-A0A8T7L3I0-F1
#
_entry.id   AF-A0A8T7L3I0-F1
#
_cell.length_a   1.000
_cell.length_b   1.000
_cell.length_c   1.000
_cell.angle_alpha   90.00
_cell.angle_beta   90.00
_cell.angle_gamma   90.00
#
_symmetry.space_group_name_H-M   'P 1'
#
loop_
_entity.id
_entity.type
_entity.pdbx_description
1 polymer ?
#
loop_
_entity_poly.entity_id
_entity_poly.type
_entity_poly.pdbx_seq_one_letter_code
_entity_poly.pdbx_strand_id
1 'polypeptide(L)' 'MEDCQYLEKCPVFRYFKHYAQVVYMEMYCQGNYQQCRRYQLRQDGQPVPDNLLPHGGTLWDDQARPPTFD' A
#
# COMPACT_ATOMS: atom_id res chain seq x y z
N MET A 1 11.19 -14.25 11.84
CA MET A 1 10.15 -13.32 12.30
C MET A 1 9.00 -14.22 12.73
N GLU A 2 8.60 -14.17 13.99
CA GLU A 2 7.44 -14.95 14.44
C GLU A 2 6.19 -14.11 14.21
N ASP A 3 5.19 -14.72 13.59
CA ASP A 3 3.91 -14.07 13.35
C ASP A 3 3.16 -13.87 14.66
N CYS A 4 2.31 -12.85 14.72
CA CYS A 4 1.38 -12.69 15.82
C CYS A 4 0.44 -13.90 15.89
N GLN A 5 0.43 -14.62 17.02
CA GLN A 5 -0.44 -15.79 17.22
C GLN A 5 -1.95 -15.50 17.05
N TYR A 6 -2.34 -14.24 17.06
CA TYR A 6 -3.73 -13.79 16.89
C TYR A 6 -4.02 -13.19 15.51
N LEU A 7 -3.08 -13.24 14.56
CA LEU A 7 -3.20 -12.62 13.24
C LEU A 7 -4.55 -12.99 12.57
N GLU A 8 -4.82 -14.29 12.46
CA GLU A 8 -6.05 -14.82 11.84
C GLU A 8 -7.35 -14.45 12.58
N LYS A 9 -7.27 -14.08 13.86
CA LYS A 9 -8.43 -13.76 14.71
C LYS A 9 -8.55 -12.28 15.02
N CYS A 10 -7.72 -11.43 14.42
CA CYS A 10 -7.69 -10.01 14.74
C CYS A 10 -9.01 -9.35 14.29
N PRO A 11 -9.83 -8.84 15.23
CA PRO A 11 -11.13 -8.27 14.90
C PRO A 11 -11.03 -6.97 14.10
N VAL A 12 -9.86 -6.38 13.96
CA VAL A 12 -9.67 -5.12 13.22
C VAL A 12 -9.65 -5.36 11.71
N PHE A 13 -9.19 -6.53 11.25
CA PHE A 13 -9.04 -6.83 9.82
C PHE A 13 -10.35 -6.78 9.03
N ARG A 14 -11.50 -7.01 9.68
CA ARG A 14 -12.82 -6.87 9.04
C ARG A 14 -13.12 -5.43 8.57
N TYR A 15 -12.42 -4.43 9.10
CA TYR A 15 -12.63 -3.03 8.76
C TYR A 15 -11.59 -2.49 7.76
N PHE A 16 -10.54 -3.23 7.45
CA PHE A 16 -9.41 -2.73 6.66
C PHE A 16 -9.81 -2.21 5.28
N LYS A 17 -10.81 -2.81 4.62
CA LYS A 17 -11.31 -2.30 3.33
C LYS A 17 -11.79 -0.85 3.41
N HIS A 18 -12.31 -0.40 4.56
CA HIS A 18 -12.79 0.95 4.75
C HIS A 18 -11.66 1.94 5.12
N TYR A 19 -10.61 1.46 5.77
CA TYR A 19 -9.57 2.33 6.35
C TYR A 19 -8.22 2.27 5.62
N ALA A 20 -8.02 1.35 4.67
CA ALA A 20 -6.73 1.14 4.01
C ALA A 20 -6.16 2.44 3.41
N GLN A 21 -6.98 3.23 2.72
CA GLN A 21 -6.56 4.51 2.15
C GLN A 21 -6.06 5.47 3.24
N VAL A 22 -6.84 5.65 4.31
CA VAL A 22 -6.51 6.56 5.42
C VAL A 22 -5.20 6.12 6.08
N VAL A 23 -5.06 4.84 6.36
CA VAL A 23 -3.86 4.25 6.99
C VAL A 23 -2.61 4.50 6.13
N TYR A 24 -2.66 4.26 4.82
CA TYR A 24 -1.53 4.55 3.94
C TYR A 24 -1.24 6.05 3.85
N MET A 25 -2.27 6.90 3.80
CA MET A 25 -2.11 8.36 3.78
C MET A 25 -1.41 8.86 5.05
N GLU A 26 -1.86 8.43 6.23
CA GLU A 26 -1.30 8.87 7.50
C GLU A 26 0.15 8.36 7.67
N MET A 27 0.43 7.08 7.39
CA MET A 27 1.77 6.52 7.61
C MET A 27 2.81 7.04 6.62
N TYR A 28 2.44 7.14 5.33
CA TYR A 28 3.39 7.44 4.27
C TYR A 28 3.19 8.84 3.67
N CYS A 29 1.97 9.26 3.34
CA CYS A 29 1.80 10.53 2.61
C CYS A 29 1.97 11.75 3.52
N GLN A 30 1.39 11.70 4.72
CA GLN A 30 1.42 12.78 5.72
C GLN A 30 2.47 12.54 6.80
N GLY A 31 2.83 11.28 7.04
CA GLY A 31 3.90 10.86 7.95
C GLY A 31 5.26 10.86 7.27
N ASN A 32 5.95 9.71 7.29
CA ASN A 32 7.30 9.59 6.76
C ASN A 32 7.31 9.38 5.24
N TYR A 33 6.98 10.43 4.50
CA TYR A 33 6.92 10.39 3.03
C TYR A 33 8.27 10.10 2.38
N GLN A 34 9.39 10.35 3.07
CA GLN A 34 10.71 10.02 2.56
C GLN A 34 10.91 8.50 2.39
N GLN A 35 10.17 7.66 3.13
CA GLN A 35 10.18 6.21 2.96
C GLN A 35 9.16 5.70 1.93
N CYS A 36 8.29 6.56 1.41
CA CYS A 36 7.31 6.18 0.41
C CYS A 36 8.00 5.93 -0.94
N ARG A 37 7.96 4.68 -1.43
CA ARG A 37 8.55 4.30 -2.73
C ARG A 37 7.95 5.09 -3.89
N ARG A 38 6.65 5.41 -3.82
CA ARG A 38 5.99 6.27 -4.82
C ARG A 38 6.56 7.69 -4.83
N TYR A 39 6.92 8.23 -3.67
CA TYR A 39 7.56 9.55 -3.57
C TYR A 39 8.99 9.51 -4.10
N GLN A 40 9.77 8.49 -3.72
CA GLN A 40 11.15 8.31 -4.17
C GLN A 40 11.23 8.22 -5.70
N LEU A 41 10.38 7.42 -6.35
CA LEU A 41 10.33 7.35 -7.81
C LEU A 41 10.05 8.71 -8.47
N ARG A 42 9.15 9.53 -7.88
CA ARG A 42 8.88 10.88 -8.38
C ARG A 42 10.08 11.81 -8.21
N GLN A 43 10.80 11.73 -7.09
CA GLN A 43 12.02 12.51 -6.87
C GLN A 43 13.12 12.12 -7.88
N ASP A 44 13.18 10.84 -8.24
CA ASP A 44 14.15 10.31 -9.20
C ASP A 44 13.72 10.50 -10.67
N GLY A 45 12.59 11.17 -10.92
CA GLY A 45 12.07 11.40 -12.28
C GLY A 45 11.56 10.14 -12.99
N GLN A 46 11.28 9.06 -12.24
CA GLN A 46 10.83 7.78 -12.76
C GLN A 46 9.30 7.69 -12.82
N PRO A 47 8.73 6.94 -13.78
CA PRO A 47 7.30 6.65 -13.81
C PRO A 47 6.89 5.86 -12.55
N VAL A 48 5.72 6.20 -11.98
CA VAL A 48 5.16 5.52 -10.82
C VAL A 48 4.08 4.55 -11.28
N PRO A 49 4.26 3.22 -11.11
CA PRO A 49 3.22 2.25 -11.45
C PRO A 49 1.95 2.46 -10.62
N ASP A 50 0.78 2.24 -11.23
CA ASP A 50 -0.52 2.37 -10.56
C ASP A 50 -0.67 1.39 -9.39
N ASN A 51 -0.14 0.18 -9.55
CA ASN A 51 -0.20 -0.88 -8.56
C ASN A 51 0.87 -0.77 -7.45
N LEU A 52 1.83 0.16 -7.56
CA LEU A 52 2.92 0.29 -6.58
C LEU A 52 2.39 0.84 -5.25
N LEU A 53 2.53 0.05 -4.19
CA LEU A 53 2.23 0.44 -2.81
C LEU A 53 3.33 1.33 -2.22
N PRO A 54 3.01 2.19 -1.24
CA PRO A 54 4.00 3.07 -0.61
C PRO A 54 5.22 2.36 -0.01
N HIS A 55 5.06 1.13 0.48
CA HIS A 55 6.14 0.35 1.08
C HIS A 55 6.96 -0.46 0.05
N GLY A 56 6.59 -0.47 -1.23
CA GLY A 56 7.34 -1.11 -2.31
C GLY A 56 6.77 -2.40 -2.88
N GLY A 57 5.72 -2.98 -2.28
CA GLY A 57 4.98 -4.09 -2.88
C GLY A 57 4.02 -3.64 -3.98
N THR A 58 3.38 -4.60 -4.66
CA THR A 58 2.36 -4.34 -5.69
C THR A 58 0.97 -4.80 -5.23
N LEU A 59 -0.07 -4.08 -5.64
CA LEU A 59 -1.48 -4.45 -5.39
C LEU A 59 -1.93 -5.67 -6.22
N TRP A 60 -1.32 -5.88 -7.37
CA TRP A 60 -1.54 -7.01 -8.26
C TRP A 60 -0.28 -7.23 -9.11
N ASP A 61 -0.12 -8.45 -9.61
CA ASP A 61 0.93 -8.80 -10.56
C ASP A 61 0.46 -8.56 -12.01
N ASP A 62 1.38 -8.53 -12.97
CA ASP A 62 1.10 -8.18 -14.38
C ASP A 62 0.03 -9.05 -15.05
N GLN A 63 -0.26 -10.23 -14.51
CA GLN A 63 -1.29 -11.16 -15.00
C GLN A 63 -2.68 -10.94 -14.38
N ALA A 64 -2.82 -10.06 -13.38
CA ALA A 64 -4.01 -9.96 -12.54
C ALA A 64 -4.50 -8.51 -12.35
N ARG A 65 -4.20 -7.60 -13.30
CA ARG A 65 -4.73 -6.23 -13.24
C ARG A 65 -6.27 -6.25 -13.15
N PRO A 66 -6.88 -5.70 -12.10
CA PRO A 66 -8.33 -5.62 -12.02
C PRO A 66 -8.86 -4.71 -13.14
N PRO A 67 -10.06 -5.00 -13.68
CA PRO A 67 -10.66 -4.16 -14.72
C PRO A 67 -10.75 -2.72 -14.21
N THR A 68 -10.27 -1.78 -15.02
CA THR A 68 -10.42 -0.34 -14.77
C THR A 68 -11.88 0.02 -15.01
N PHE A 69 -12.51 0.66 -14.04
CA PHE A 69 -13.82 1.28 -14.21
C PHE A 69 -13.55 2.75 -14.55
N ASP A 70 -13.27 3.03 -15.82
CA ASP A 70 -13.30 4.40 -16.37
C ASP A 70 -14.75 4.84 -16.63
#